data_AF-A0A380MTS2-F1
#
_entry.id   AF-A0A380MTS2-F1
#
_cell.length_a   1.000
_cell.length_b   1.000
_cell.length_c   1.000
_cell.angle_alpha   90.00
_cell.angle_beta   90.00
_cell.angle_gamma   90.00
#
_symmetry.space_group_name_H-M   'P 1'
#
loop_
_entity.id
_entity.type
_entity.pdbx_description
1 polymer ?
#
loop_
_entity_poly.entity_id
_entity_poly.type
_entity_poly.pdbx_seq_one_letter_code
_entity_poly.pdbx_strand_id
1 'polypeptide(L)'
;MYRKVICLSTILLILLVMFLILLIFFNFPFSFCNPVESKCDWFNLGNKFNLIESFNTIGTIISAIGLVWFSYLTFKNQKSTEFENLFQILLNEHNKLMENESFKKGVEKLNEEIVNIIRKYNFKYPDDILIYQELLCKLHTTKRKNNIEEVIKLRNSLKSIYNEENKINTKHELYNPTYQIFCKESDQDYKTQRDIVIKYSDEVINIIERYFKEDHIDKNLSAIKTELEQLINGNKIVKPYLIILFRILKYIKNTEKIEDDDKNEYFGLVRGLIPSNVLFLILFNSYGWSKSNERNSIAYDELLVRAKLFEHLDFNQDWIENIYQNEHIPRIDMISLVEKTAIEMMDKKAFGENVYLSKKI
;
A
#
# COMPACT_ATOMS: atom_id res chain seq x y z
N MET A 1 16.03 16.01 16.31
CA MET A 1 17.42 16.53 16.43
C MET A 1 17.47 18.02 16.82
N TYR A 2 16.53 18.84 16.36
CA TYR A 2 16.41 20.28 16.64
C TYR A 2 16.44 20.68 18.14
N ARG A 3 15.75 19.94 19.01
CA ARG A 3 15.73 20.22 20.47
C ARG A 3 17.11 20.11 21.14
N LYS A 4 18.01 19.24 20.65
CA LYS A 4 19.36 19.07 21.21
C LYS A 4 20.28 20.24 20.82
N VAL A 5 20.12 20.77 19.61
CA VAL A 5 20.89 21.92 19.11
C VAL A 5 20.48 23.21 19.83
N ILE A 6 19.18 23.42 20.04
CA ILE A 6 18.67 24.56 20.83
C ILE A 6 19.22 24.49 22.26
N CYS A 7 19.20 23.30 22.88
CA CYS A 7 19.71 23.12 24.24
C CYS A 7 21.21 23.46 24.34
N LEU A 8 22.02 23.01 23.37
CA LEU A 8 23.46 23.30 23.32
C LEU A 8 23.73 24.81 23.11
N SER A 9 22.95 25.46 22.25
CA SER A 9 23.03 26.91 22.02
C SER A 9 22.66 27.72 23.26
N THR A 10 21.61 27.32 23.99
CA THR A 10 21.23 27.96 25.26
C THR A 10 22.28 27.77 26.35
N ILE A 11 22.92 26.60 26.42
CA ILE A 11 24.01 26.34 27.38
C ILE A 11 25.23 27.21 27.05
N LEU A 12 25.58 27.35 25.77
CA LEU A 12 26.67 28.22 25.32
C LEU A 12 26.40 29.70 25.65
N LEU A 13 25.15 30.16 25.46
CA LEU A 13 24.74 31.52 25.80
C LEU A 13 24.82 31.77 27.32
N ILE A 14 24.38 30.82 28.14
CA ILE A 14 24.46 30.91 29.60
C ILE A 14 25.92 30.96 30.07
N LEU A 15 26.80 30.14 29.48
CA LEU A 15 28.24 30.16 29.76
C LEU A 15 28.89 31.49 29.37
N LEU A 16 28.49 32.08 28.23
CA LEU A 16 28.98 33.39 27.80
C LEU A 16 28.53 34.51 28.76
N VAL A 17 27.28 34.47 29.22
CA VAL A 17 26.75 35.42 30.21
C VAL A 17 27.46 35.25 31.56
N MET A 18 27.68 34.01 32.02
CA MET A 18 28.43 33.72 33.24
C MET A 18 29.88 34.23 33.16
N PHE A 19 30.53 34.06 32.01
CA PHE A 19 31.88 34.56 31.75
C PHE A 19 31.94 36.09 31.76
N LEU A 20 30.95 36.77 31.17
CA LEU A 20 30.82 38.23 31.22
C LEU A 20 30.59 38.75 32.65
N ILE A 21 29.77 38.05 33.46
CA ILE A 21 29.56 38.39 34.87
C ILE A 21 30.85 38.23 35.68
N LEU A 22 31.60 37.13 35.46
CA LEU A 22 32.91 36.93 36.08
C LEU A 22 33.91 38.03 35.68
N LEU A 23 33.92 38.44 34.41
CA LEU A 23 34.75 39.54 33.92
C LEU A 23 34.44 40.88 34.60
N ILE A 24 33.17 41.16 34.86
CA ILE A 24 32.73 42.35 35.62
C ILE A 24 33.19 42.25 37.07
N PHE A 25 33.02 41.08 37.71
CA PHE A 25 33.47 40.86 39.09
C PHE A 25 34.98 41.01 39.26
N PHE A 26 35.79 40.53 38.31
CA PHE A 26 37.26 40.64 38.37
C PHE A 26 37.82 42.00 37.94
N ASN A 27 37.05 42.82 37.20
CA ASN A 27 37.43 44.20 36.84
C ASN A 27 36.79 45.26 37.75
N PHE A 28 36.02 44.88 38.77
CA PHE A 28 35.49 45.84 39.72
C PHE A 28 36.64 46.43 40.55
N PRO A 29 36.81 47.76 40.61
CA PRO A 29 37.88 48.38 41.36
C PRO A 29 37.53 48.29 42.85
N PHE A 30 37.94 47.22 43.52
CA PHE A 30 37.96 47.17 45.00
C PHE A 30 38.96 48.17 45.62
N SER A 31 39.63 48.99 44.81
CA SER A 31 40.70 49.89 45.20
C SER A 31 40.27 51.16 45.96
N PHE A 32 39.01 51.30 46.38
CA PHE A 32 38.58 52.40 47.27
C PHE A 32 38.44 52.02 48.75
N CYS A 33 38.75 50.78 49.13
CA CYS A 33 38.92 50.41 50.54
C CYS A 33 40.27 49.70 50.73
N ASN A 34 41.27 50.40 51.26
CA ASN A 34 42.52 49.82 51.74
C ASN A 34 42.74 50.23 53.21
N PRO A 35 43.52 49.51 54.03
CA PRO A 35 43.96 48.11 53.88
C PRO A 35 43.84 47.31 55.20
N VAL A 36 43.71 45.99 55.13
CA VAL A 36 44.29 45.12 56.17
C VAL A 36 45.02 44.00 55.46
N GLU A 37 46.31 43.92 55.73
CA GLU A 37 47.20 42.86 55.29
C GLU A 37 46.64 41.49 55.67
N SER A 38 46.30 40.68 54.67
CA SER A 38 46.20 39.24 54.85
C SER A 38 46.94 38.55 53.72
N LYS A 39 48.04 37.89 54.11
CA LYS A 39 48.80 36.92 53.32
C LYS A 39 47.86 35.84 52.78
N CYS A 40 47.40 36.00 51.55
CA CYS A 40 46.86 34.91 50.73
C CYS A 40 47.55 34.96 49.36
N ASP A 41 48.71 34.30 49.26
CA ASP A 41 49.53 34.16 48.04
C ASP A 41 48.87 33.32 46.93
N TRP A 42 47.56 33.06 46.99
CA TRP A 42 46.83 32.30 45.97
C TRP A 42 46.41 33.16 44.77
N PHE A 43 46.44 34.49 44.92
CA PHE A 43 46.08 35.45 43.87
C PHE A 43 47.27 36.18 43.24
N ASN A 44 48.49 35.70 43.45
CA ASN A 44 49.67 36.24 42.77
C ASN A 44 49.80 35.64 41.36
N LEU A 45 48.75 35.77 40.55
CA LEU A 45 48.86 35.64 39.10
C LEU A 45 49.37 36.99 38.58
N GLY A 46 50.70 37.14 38.52
CA GLY A 46 51.38 38.32 37.99
C GLY A 46 51.14 38.60 36.49
N ASN A 47 50.16 37.96 35.87
CA ASN A 47 49.75 38.23 34.50
C ASN A 47 48.52 39.13 34.53
N LYS A 48 48.71 40.40 34.17
CA LYS A 48 47.61 41.31 33.82
C LYS A 48 46.71 40.57 32.81
N PHE A 49 45.46 40.33 33.19
CA PHE A 49 44.49 39.67 32.33
C PHE A 49 44.33 40.51 31.06
N ASN A 50 44.92 40.06 29.95
CA ASN A 50 44.92 40.80 28.69
C ASN A 50 43.57 40.57 28.01
N LEU A 51 42.61 41.44 28.30
CA LEU A 51 41.24 41.38 27.78
C LEU A 51 41.22 41.21 26.26
N ILE A 52 42.09 41.95 25.55
CA ILE A 52 42.20 41.90 24.09
C ILE A 52 42.59 40.51 23.62
N GLU A 53 43.55 39.87 24.28
CA GLU A 53 44.05 38.53 23.94
C GLU A 53 43.00 37.44 24.26
N SER A 54 42.26 37.62 25.35
CA SER A 54 41.14 36.74 25.73
C SER A 54 39.98 36.84 24.73
N PHE A 55 39.61 38.05 24.29
CA PHE A 55 38.60 38.26 23.24
C PHE A 55 39.04 37.68 21.90
N ASN A 56 40.32 37.85 21.52
CA ASN A 56 40.86 37.25 20.30
C ASN A 56 40.82 35.71 20.36
N THR A 57 41.14 35.13 21.51
CA THR A 57 41.09 33.67 21.71
C THR A 57 39.66 33.14 21.63
N ILE A 58 38.69 33.79 22.29
CA ILE A 58 37.27 33.42 22.21
C ILE A 58 36.73 33.57 20.79
N GLY A 59 37.08 34.67 20.10
CA GLY A 59 36.73 34.87 18.68
C GLY A 59 37.27 33.76 17.79
N THR A 60 38.49 33.31 18.03
CA THR A 60 39.11 32.19 17.32
C THR A 60 38.39 30.86 17.59
N ILE A 61 37.99 30.60 18.83
CA ILE A 61 37.22 29.40 19.21
C ILE A 61 35.83 29.42 18.55
N ILE A 62 35.12 30.54 18.61
CA ILE A 62 33.80 30.70 17.96
C ILE A 62 33.93 30.49 16.45
N SER A 63 34.96 31.06 15.83
CA SER A 63 35.25 30.86 14.40
C SER A 63 35.52 29.39 14.07
N ALA A 64 36.31 28.69 14.89
CA ALA A 64 36.60 27.26 14.69
C ALA A 64 35.33 26.41 14.82
N ILE A 65 34.48 26.68 15.82
CA ILE A 65 33.17 26.01 15.99
C ILE A 65 32.29 26.28 14.77
N GLY A 66 32.24 27.53 14.29
CA GLY A 66 31.52 27.91 13.09
C GLY A 66 31.98 27.13 11.86
N LEU A 67 33.29 27.01 11.65
CA LEU A 67 33.87 26.25 10.54
C LEU A 67 33.51 24.76 10.60
N VAL A 68 33.56 24.15 11.79
CA VAL A 68 33.15 22.74 11.98
C VAL A 68 31.66 22.57 11.67
N TRP A 69 30.82 23.51 12.12
CA TRP A 69 29.38 23.50 11.84
C TRP A 69 29.08 23.66 10.35
N PHE A 70 29.71 24.63 9.67
CA PHE A 70 29.56 24.84 8.23
C PHE A 70 30.06 23.63 7.42
N SER A 71 31.16 23.01 7.84
CA SER A 71 31.67 21.79 7.23
C SER A 71 30.67 20.65 7.36
N TYR A 72 30.07 20.48 8.55
CA TYR A 72 29.03 19.49 8.78
C TYR A 72 27.77 19.73 7.93
N LEU A 73 27.29 20.97 7.86
CA LEU A 73 26.14 21.33 7.00
C LEU A 73 26.43 21.09 5.52
N THR A 74 27.64 21.43 5.07
CA THR A 74 28.07 21.20 3.68
C THR A 74 28.09 19.71 3.36
N PHE A 75 28.64 18.89 4.26
CA PHE A 75 28.63 17.44 4.13
C PHE A 75 27.21 16.87 4.10
N LYS A 76 26.31 17.33 4.99
CA LYS A 76 24.91 16.89 5.01
C LYS A 76 24.21 17.24 3.68
N ASN A 77 24.39 18.47 3.18
CA ASN A 77 23.81 18.90 1.91
C ASN A 77 24.33 18.09 0.73
N GLN A 78 25.65 17.88 0.62
CA GLN A 78 26.24 17.05 -0.45
C GLN A 78 25.67 15.64 -0.45
N LYS A 79 25.49 15.04 0.74
CA LYS A 79 24.90 13.72 0.89
C LYS A 79 23.43 13.70 0.40
N SER A 80 22.63 14.72 0.72
CA SER A 80 21.23 14.86 0.22
C SER A 80 21.20 15.02 -1.30
N THR A 81 22.05 15.90 -1.85
CA THR A 81 22.12 16.14 -3.29
C THR A 81 22.49 14.87 -4.08
N GLU A 82 23.39 14.06 -3.57
CA GLU A 82 23.73 12.78 -4.21
C GLU A 82 22.53 11.81 -4.22
N PHE A 83 21.75 11.79 -3.13
CA PHE A 83 20.50 11.01 -3.08
C PHE A 83 19.49 11.51 -4.10
N GLU A 84 19.21 12.81 -4.09
CA GLU A 84 18.24 13.45 -4.99
C GLU A 84 18.60 13.20 -6.46
N ASN A 85 19.87 13.36 -6.83
CA ASN A 85 20.33 13.11 -8.19
C ASN A 85 20.06 11.67 -8.65
N LEU A 86 20.42 10.67 -7.83
CA LEU A 86 20.20 9.27 -8.21
C LEU A 86 18.71 8.91 -8.20
N PHE A 87 17.95 9.43 -7.24
CA PHE A 87 16.50 9.27 -7.19
C PHE A 87 15.84 9.83 -8.46
N GLN A 88 16.20 11.04 -8.88
CA GLN A 88 15.69 11.67 -10.09
C GLN A 88 16.06 10.86 -11.35
N ILE A 89 17.27 10.32 -11.44
CA ILE A 89 17.66 9.45 -12.56
C ILE A 89 16.75 8.22 -12.63
N LEU A 90 16.54 7.54 -11.50
CA LEU A 90 15.69 6.34 -11.46
C LEU A 90 14.22 6.68 -11.75
N LEU A 91 13.74 7.81 -11.22
CA LEU A 91 12.37 8.27 -11.43
C LEU A 91 12.11 8.67 -12.88
N ASN A 92 13.10 9.29 -13.54
CA ASN A 92 13.01 9.61 -14.96
C ASN A 92 12.96 8.35 -15.84
N GLU A 93 13.75 7.34 -15.52
CA GLU A 93 13.66 6.05 -16.24
C GLU A 93 12.33 5.33 -15.98
N HIS A 94 11.79 5.42 -14.75
CA HIS A 94 10.42 4.98 -14.47
C HIS A 94 9.43 5.71 -15.39
N ASN A 95 9.44 7.04 -15.44
CA ASN A 95 8.48 7.81 -16.23
C ASN A 95 8.61 7.52 -17.72
N LYS A 96 9.83 7.40 -18.23
CA LYS A 96 10.11 7.06 -19.62
C LYS A 96 9.55 5.68 -20.02
N LEU A 97 9.66 4.67 -19.15
CA LEU A 97 9.05 3.37 -19.39
C LEU A 97 7.52 3.43 -19.35
N MET A 98 6.96 4.20 -18.41
CA MET A 98 5.51 4.40 -18.30
C MET A 98 4.89 5.10 -19.51
N GLU A 99 5.63 6.02 -20.13
CA GLU A 99 5.18 6.74 -21.33
C GLU A 99 5.27 5.89 -22.60
N ASN A 100 6.11 4.85 -22.61
CA ASN A 100 6.33 3.99 -23.76
C ASN A 100 5.06 3.22 -24.15
N GLU A 101 4.63 3.38 -25.39
CA GLU A 101 3.42 2.73 -25.92
C GLU A 101 3.51 1.20 -25.90
N SER A 102 4.70 0.63 -26.17
CA SER A 102 4.90 -0.82 -26.10
C SER A 102 4.74 -1.36 -24.68
N PHE A 103 5.16 -0.57 -23.68
CA PHE A 103 4.97 -0.92 -22.28
C PHE A 103 3.50 -0.88 -21.91
N LYS A 104 2.77 0.19 -22.29
CA LYS A 104 1.32 0.30 -22.05
C LYS A 104 0.55 -0.89 -22.62
N LYS A 105 0.77 -1.24 -23.90
CA LYS A 105 0.16 -2.41 -24.53
C LYS A 105 0.57 -3.72 -23.86
N GLY A 106 1.83 -3.81 -23.42
CA GLY A 106 2.34 -4.97 -22.68
C GLY A 106 1.66 -5.16 -21.31
N VAL A 107 1.37 -4.07 -20.61
CA VAL A 107 0.62 -4.06 -19.35
C VAL A 107 -0.83 -4.46 -19.57
N GLU A 108 -1.50 -3.89 -20.57
CA GLU A 108 -2.89 -4.23 -20.92
C GLU A 108 -3.03 -5.73 -21.19
N LYS A 109 -2.18 -6.27 -22.07
CA LYS A 109 -2.18 -7.70 -22.39
C LYS A 109 -1.90 -8.59 -21.17
N LEU A 110 -0.93 -8.22 -20.33
CA LEU A 110 -0.64 -8.99 -19.12
C LEU A 110 -1.81 -8.96 -18.15
N ASN A 111 -2.47 -7.83 -17.98
CA ASN A 111 -3.60 -7.71 -17.06
C ASN A 111 -4.76 -8.60 -17.51
N GLU A 112 -5.04 -8.65 -18.82
CA GLU A 112 -6.02 -9.58 -19.40
C GLU A 112 -5.66 -11.05 -19.12
N GLU A 113 -4.39 -11.43 -19.33
CA GLU A 113 -3.91 -12.79 -19.07
C GLU A 113 -3.97 -13.15 -17.56
N ILE A 114 -3.62 -12.21 -16.67
CA ILE A 114 -3.76 -12.39 -15.21
C ILE A 114 -5.22 -12.67 -14.83
N VAL A 115 -6.15 -11.89 -15.37
CA VAL A 115 -7.58 -12.07 -15.17
C VAL A 115 -8.04 -13.44 -15.65
N ASN A 116 -7.60 -13.87 -16.83
CA ASN A 116 -7.96 -15.17 -17.39
C ASN A 116 -7.44 -16.33 -16.52
N ILE A 117 -6.25 -16.19 -15.93
CA ILE A 117 -5.74 -17.15 -14.94
C ILE A 117 -6.66 -17.19 -13.71
N ILE A 118 -7.03 -16.03 -13.14
CA ILE A 118 -7.94 -15.97 -11.98
C ILE A 118 -9.28 -16.63 -12.31
N ARG A 119 -9.82 -16.38 -13.51
CA ARG A 119 -11.06 -17.01 -13.99
C ARG A 119 -10.93 -18.52 -14.07
N LYS A 120 -9.88 -19.01 -14.74
CA LYS A 120 -9.59 -20.44 -14.94
C LYS A 120 -9.57 -21.24 -13.63
N TYR A 121 -9.07 -20.64 -12.56
CA TYR A 121 -8.91 -21.32 -11.27
C TYR A 121 -10.04 -21.07 -10.27
N ASN A 122 -10.97 -20.16 -10.58
CA ASN A 122 -12.07 -19.86 -9.67
C ASN A 122 -13.41 -20.36 -10.22
N PHE A 123 -13.48 -20.69 -11.52
CA PHE A 123 -14.67 -21.21 -12.18
C PHE A 123 -14.42 -22.60 -12.79
N LYS A 124 -15.37 -23.52 -12.56
CA LYS A 124 -15.36 -24.89 -13.11
C LYS A 124 -15.44 -24.90 -14.64
N TYR A 125 -16.16 -23.92 -15.21
CA TYR A 125 -16.30 -23.69 -16.65
C TYR A 125 -15.97 -22.23 -16.95
N PRO A 126 -14.69 -21.89 -17.24
CA PRO A 126 -14.26 -20.51 -17.45
C PRO A 126 -14.92 -19.83 -18.64
N ASP A 127 -15.26 -20.60 -19.68
CA ASP A 127 -15.94 -20.09 -20.88
C ASP A 127 -17.43 -19.79 -20.62
N ASP A 128 -18.04 -20.42 -19.61
CA ASP A 128 -19.45 -20.23 -19.25
C ASP A 128 -19.66 -19.08 -18.24
N ILE A 129 -18.62 -18.28 -17.96
CA ILE A 129 -18.71 -17.12 -17.06
C ILE A 129 -19.76 -16.12 -17.55
N LEU A 130 -19.92 -15.95 -18.87
CA LEU A 130 -20.95 -15.08 -19.42
C LEU A 130 -22.36 -15.55 -19.03
N ILE A 131 -22.57 -16.87 -19.04
CA ILE A 131 -23.84 -17.52 -18.65
C ILE A 131 -24.06 -17.40 -17.14
N TYR A 132 -23.03 -17.68 -16.34
CA TYR A 132 -23.04 -17.48 -14.89
C TYR A 132 -23.49 -16.06 -14.52
N GLN A 133 -22.91 -15.07 -15.18
CA GLN A 133 -23.19 -13.67 -14.92
C GLN A 133 -24.58 -13.26 -15.42
N GLU A 134 -25.00 -13.71 -16.60
CA GLU A 134 -26.36 -13.44 -17.11
C GLU A 134 -27.43 -13.96 -16.15
N LEU A 135 -27.21 -15.16 -15.57
CA LEU A 135 -28.10 -15.76 -14.58
C LEU A 135 -28.16 -14.92 -13.29
N LEU A 136 -27.02 -14.48 -12.76
CA LEU A 136 -26.98 -13.58 -11.60
C LEU A 136 -27.67 -12.25 -11.89
N CYS A 137 -27.45 -11.69 -13.09
CA CYS A 137 -28.02 -10.41 -13.48
C CYS A 137 -29.55 -10.48 -13.58
N LYS A 138 -30.06 -11.52 -14.23
CA LYS A 138 -31.50 -11.84 -14.25
C LYS A 138 -32.03 -11.99 -12.84
N LEU A 139 -31.34 -12.71 -11.98
CA LEU A 139 -31.77 -12.89 -10.59
C LEU A 139 -31.83 -11.59 -9.79
N HIS A 140 -30.80 -10.73 -9.88
CA HIS A 140 -30.78 -9.43 -9.21
C HIS A 140 -31.90 -8.50 -9.73
N THR A 141 -32.15 -8.48 -11.04
CA THR A 141 -33.28 -7.71 -11.59
C THR A 141 -34.62 -8.23 -11.10
N THR A 142 -34.76 -9.54 -10.95
CA THR A 142 -35.98 -10.18 -10.47
C THR A 142 -36.20 -9.92 -8.97
N LYS A 143 -35.13 -9.99 -8.18
CA LYS A 143 -35.10 -9.60 -6.75
C LYS A 143 -35.50 -8.13 -6.56
N ARG A 144 -35.01 -7.22 -7.42
CA ARG A 144 -35.38 -5.79 -7.40
C ARG A 144 -36.84 -5.55 -7.79
N LYS A 145 -37.37 -6.33 -8.74
CA LYS A 145 -38.77 -6.26 -9.18
C LYS A 145 -39.74 -6.97 -8.24
N ASN A 146 -39.25 -7.67 -7.21
CA ASN A 146 -40.05 -8.47 -6.28
C ASN A 146 -40.93 -9.53 -6.98
N ASN A 147 -40.47 -10.07 -8.13
CA ASN A 147 -41.24 -11.02 -8.92
C ASN A 147 -40.98 -12.48 -8.49
N ILE A 148 -41.80 -12.98 -7.56
CA ILE A 148 -41.64 -14.32 -6.95
C ILE A 148 -41.73 -15.45 -7.99
N GLU A 149 -42.65 -15.36 -8.96
CA GLU A 149 -42.87 -16.43 -9.95
C GLU A 149 -41.64 -16.65 -10.85
N GLU A 150 -40.99 -15.56 -11.24
CA GLU A 150 -39.80 -15.61 -12.11
C GLU A 150 -38.57 -16.16 -11.37
N VAL A 151 -38.41 -15.84 -10.07
CA VAL A 151 -37.36 -16.46 -9.22
C VAL A 151 -37.60 -17.96 -9.06
N ILE A 152 -38.85 -18.37 -8.83
CA ILE A 152 -39.22 -19.78 -8.69
C ILE A 152 -38.98 -20.54 -10.00
N LYS A 153 -39.32 -19.95 -11.14
CA LYS A 153 -39.11 -20.55 -12.45
C LYS A 153 -37.62 -20.74 -12.74
N LEU A 154 -36.80 -19.71 -12.51
CA LEU A 154 -35.34 -19.78 -12.61
C LEU A 154 -34.75 -20.86 -11.70
N ARG A 155 -35.20 -20.92 -10.43
CA ARG A 155 -34.79 -21.94 -9.47
C ARG A 155 -35.06 -23.35 -9.98
N ASN A 156 -36.27 -23.61 -10.46
CA ASN A 156 -36.69 -24.94 -10.89
C ASN A 156 -35.93 -25.38 -12.14
N SER A 157 -35.71 -24.49 -13.11
CA SER A 157 -34.89 -24.76 -14.30
C SER A 157 -33.42 -25.04 -13.96
N LEU A 158 -32.84 -24.29 -13.02
CA LEU A 158 -31.46 -24.53 -12.57
C LEU A 158 -31.35 -25.83 -11.76
N LYS A 159 -32.33 -26.14 -10.92
CA LYS A 159 -32.34 -27.36 -10.10
C LYS A 159 -32.50 -28.62 -10.95
N SER A 160 -33.23 -28.58 -12.07
CA SER A 160 -33.29 -29.71 -13.01
C SER A 160 -31.95 -29.95 -13.70
N ILE A 161 -31.25 -28.88 -14.13
CA ILE A 161 -29.93 -28.99 -14.75
C ILE A 161 -28.90 -29.56 -13.75
N TYR A 162 -28.89 -29.03 -12.52
CA TYR A 162 -28.00 -29.50 -11.44
C TYR A 162 -28.23 -30.98 -11.06
N ASN A 163 -29.50 -31.41 -11.01
CA ASN A 163 -29.85 -32.79 -10.67
C ASN A 163 -29.54 -33.80 -11.79
N GLU A 164 -29.48 -33.37 -13.05
CA GLU A 164 -29.06 -34.22 -14.16
C GLU A 164 -27.55 -34.48 -14.17
N GLU A 165 -26.71 -33.48 -13.85
CA GLU A 165 -25.27 -33.69 -13.67
C GLU A 165 -24.93 -34.55 -12.45
N ASN A 166 -25.60 -34.33 -11.30
CA ASN A 166 -25.34 -35.14 -10.09
C ASN A 166 -25.93 -36.56 -10.13
N LYS A 167 -26.79 -36.88 -11.11
CA LYS A 167 -27.15 -38.28 -11.40
C LYS A 167 -25.97 -39.06 -11.98
N ILE A 168 -24.98 -38.39 -12.58
CA ILE A 168 -23.77 -39.01 -13.11
C ILE A 168 -22.74 -39.24 -11.99
N ASN A 169 -22.78 -38.48 -10.89
CA ASN A 169 -21.97 -38.71 -9.69
C ASN A 169 -22.81 -38.60 -8.39
N THR A 170 -23.44 -39.71 -8.03
CA THR A 170 -24.08 -40.04 -6.73
C THR A 170 -25.13 -39.09 -6.12
N LYS A 171 -26.33 -39.67 -5.99
CA LYS A 171 -27.50 -39.33 -5.16
C LYS A 171 -27.23 -38.42 -3.94
N HIS A 172 -27.84 -37.23 -3.96
CA HIS A 172 -28.34 -36.60 -2.73
C HIS A 172 -29.80 -36.16 -2.92
N GLU A 173 -30.68 -36.72 -2.10
CA GLU A 173 -32.09 -36.40 -2.01
C GLU A 173 -32.27 -35.00 -1.41
N LEU A 174 -32.90 -34.09 -2.15
CA LEU A 174 -33.44 -32.84 -1.59
C LEU A 174 -34.90 -32.68 -2.00
N TYR A 175 -35.73 -33.53 -1.40
CA TYR A 175 -37.19 -33.42 -1.38
C TYR A 175 -37.58 -32.44 -0.26
N ASN A 176 -38.29 -31.35 -0.58
CA ASN A 176 -39.07 -30.64 0.44
C ASN A 176 -40.38 -30.12 -0.20
N PRO A 177 -41.58 -30.57 0.26
CA PRO A 177 -42.85 -30.39 -0.44
C PRO A 177 -43.57 -29.06 -0.11
N THR A 178 -42.84 -27.98 0.16
CA THR A 178 -43.45 -26.70 0.59
C THR A 178 -44.12 -25.90 -0.54
N TYR A 179 -44.13 -26.41 -1.78
CA TYR A 179 -44.61 -25.69 -2.96
C TYR A 179 -46.14 -25.61 -3.10
N GLN A 180 -46.90 -26.45 -2.39
CA GLN A 180 -48.37 -26.47 -2.55
C GLN A 180 -49.13 -25.44 -1.70
N ILE A 181 -48.45 -24.65 -0.86
CA ILE A 181 -49.12 -23.79 0.12
C ILE A 181 -49.37 -22.35 -0.38
N PHE A 182 -48.60 -21.82 -1.35
CA PHE A 182 -48.58 -20.36 -1.58
C PHE A 182 -49.30 -19.83 -2.84
N CYS A 183 -49.96 -20.69 -3.61
CA CYS A 183 -50.78 -20.24 -4.75
C CYS A 183 -52.26 -20.02 -4.39
N LYS A 184 -52.61 -20.02 -3.11
CA LYS A 184 -53.95 -19.65 -2.65
C LYS A 184 -53.84 -18.68 -1.48
N GLU A 185 -54.64 -17.62 -1.57
CA GLU A 185 -54.86 -16.54 -0.59
C GLU A 185 -53.83 -15.40 -0.74
N SER A 186 -54.11 -14.37 -1.55
CA SER A 186 -54.89 -13.16 -1.21
C SER A 186 -54.47 -12.53 0.13
N ASP A 187 -53.86 -11.34 0.04
CA ASP A 187 -53.67 -10.36 1.12
C ASP A 187 -52.78 -10.75 2.32
N GLN A 188 -51.50 -11.08 2.08
CA GLN A 188 -50.49 -11.13 3.14
C GLN A 188 -49.30 -10.19 2.90
N ASP A 189 -49.11 -9.33 3.92
CA ASP A 189 -48.02 -8.42 4.25
C ASP A 189 -46.82 -8.36 3.26
N TYR A 190 -46.59 -7.16 2.70
CA TYR A 190 -45.47 -6.84 1.81
C TYR A 190 -44.11 -7.26 2.39
N LYS A 191 -43.99 -7.31 3.72
CA LYS A 191 -42.80 -7.75 4.44
C LYS A 191 -42.54 -9.25 4.25
N THR A 192 -43.57 -10.08 4.34
CA THR A 192 -43.48 -11.55 4.18
C THR A 192 -43.15 -11.95 2.75
N GLN A 193 -43.71 -11.27 1.73
CA GLN A 193 -43.36 -11.52 0.33
C GLN A 193 -41.90 -11.16 0.02
N ARG A 194 -41.41 -10.05 0.58
CA ARG A 194 -40.01 -9.63 0.40
C ARG A 194 -39.04 -10.61 1.04
N ASP A 195 -39.35 -11.10 2.25
CA ASP A 195 -38.52 -12.09 2.95
C ASP A 195 -38.47 -13.43 2.17
N ILE A 196 -39.59 -13.82 1.55
CA ILE A 196 -39.66 -14.99 0.66
C ILE A 196 -38.81 -14.81 -0.59
N VAL A 197 -38.90 -13.65 -1.27
CA VAL A 197 -38.06 -13.32 -2.44
C VAL A 197 -36.58 -13.38 -2.07
N ILE A 198 -36.19 -12.81 -0.92
CA ILE A 198 -34.80 -12.82 -0.44
C ILE A 198 -34.33 -14.26 -0.24
N LYS A 199 -35.08 -15.06 0.54
CA LYS A 199 -34.72 -16.46 0.83
C LYS A 199 -34.52 -17.29 -0.45
N TYR A 200 -35.47 -17.22 -1.39
CA TYR A 200 -35.36 -17.99 -2.63
C TYR A 200 -34.26 -17.47 -3.55
N SER A 201 -34.04 -16.16 -3.60
CA SER A 201 -32.92 -15.60 -4.36
C SER A 201 -31.60 -16.13 -3.82
N ASP A 202 -31.44 -16.17 -2.50
CA ASP A 202 -30.20 -16.63 -1.86
C ASP A 202 -30.00 -18.15 -2.07
N GLU A 203 -31.08 -18.95 -2.09
CA GLU A 203 -31.00 -20.36 -2.48
C GLU A 203 -30.58 -20.56 -3.94
N VAL A 204 -31.07 -19.73 -4.87
CA VAL A 204 -30.65 -19.82 -6.28
C VAL A 204 -29.21 -19.37 -6.45
N ILE A 205 -28.77 -18.32 -5.73
CA ILE A 205 -27.37 -17.90 -5.70
C ILE A 205 -26.49 -19.08 -5.26
N ASN A 206 -26.85 -19.75 -4.17
CA ASN A 206 -26.10 -20.91 -3.70
C ASN A 206 -26.00 -22.05 -4.73
N ILE A 207 -27.06 -22.30 -5.51
CA ILE A 207 -27.06 -23.32 -6.58
C ILE A 207 -26.14 -22.89 -7.72
N ILE A 208 -26.24 -21.63 -8.15
CA ILE A 208 -25.39 -21.06 -9.20
C ILE A 208 -23.93 -21.10 -8.75
N GLU A 209 -23.62 -20.68 -7.51
CA GLU A 209 -22.27 -20.71 -6.97
C GLU A 209 -21.68 -22.12 -6.93
N ARG A 210 -22.43 -23.12 -6.45
CA ARG A 210 -21.94 -24.51 -6.46
C ARG A 210 -21.73 -25.10 -7.85
N TYR A 211 -22.51 -24.63 -8.84
CA TYR A 211 -22.38 -25.14 -10.21
C TYR A 211 -21.16 -24.56 -10.91
N PHE A 212 -20.93 -23.25 -10.71
CA PHE A 212 -19.93 -22.52 -11.46
C PHE A 212 -18.61 -22.29 -10.72
N LYS A 213 -18.58 -22.24 -9.39
CA LYS A 213 -17.35 -22.01 -8.58
C LYS A 213 -16.72 -23.33 -8.14
N GLU A 214 -15.39 -23.38 -8.10
CA GLU A 214 -14.67 -24.48 -7.44
C GLU A 214 -14.63 -24.28 -5.92
N ASP A 215 -14.96 -25.33 -5.15
CA ASP A 215 -15.04 -25.31 -3.67
C ASP A 215 -13.67 -25.18 -2.95
N HIS A 216 -12.55 -25.03 -3.67
CA HIS A 216 -11.19 -25.12 -3.09
C HIS A 216 -10.23 -23.99 -3.51
N ILE A 217 -10.56 -22.75 -3.13
CA ILE A 217 -9.73 -21.56 -3.36
C ILE A 217 -8.27 -21.76 -2.86
N ASP A 218 -8.06 -22.40 -1.70
CA ASP A 218 -6.72 -22.58 -1.12
C ASP A 218 -5.79 -23.49 -1.96
N LYS A 219 -6.34 -24.53 -2.60
CA LYS A 219 -5.56 -25.42 -3.48
C LYS A 219 -5.18 -24.69 -4.77
N ASN A 220 -6.07 -23.83 -5.23
CA ASN A 220 -5.92 -23.06 -6.46
C ASN A 220 -4.95 -21.89 -6.31
N LEU A 221 -4.83 -21.28 -5.13
CA LEU A 221 -3.94 -20.13 -4.90
C LEU A 221 -2.46 -20.43 -5.20
N SER A 222 -2.00 -21.65 -4.91
CA SER A 222 -0.62 -22.09 -5.20
C SER A 222 -0.38 -22.33 -6.70
N ALA A 223 -1.40 -22.81 -7.42
CA ALA A 223 -1.34 -23.01 -8.87
C ALA A 223 -1.40 -21.66 -9.60
N ILE A 224 -2.34 -20.79 -9.22
CA ILE A 224 -2.42 -19.40 -9.66
C ILE A 224 -1.07 -18.71 -9.45
N LYS A 225 -0.44 -18.87 -8.26
CA LYS A 225 0.89 -18.33 -7.98
C LYS A 225 1.90 -18.66 -9.08
N THR A 226 2.01 -19.95 -9.37
CA THR A 226 3.06 -20.49 -10.23
C THR A 226 2.86 -20.01 -11.66
N GLU A 227 1.61 -20.01 -12.14
CA GLU A 227 1.27 -19.54 -13.49
C GLU A 227 1.47 -18.03 -13.64
N LEU A 228 1.06 -17.22 -12.65
CA LEU A 228 1.29 -15.78 -12.62
C LEU A 228 2.79 -15.43 -12.60
N GLU A 229 3.57 -16.15 -11.78
CA GLU A 229 5.01 -15.93 -11.70
C GLU A 229 5.69 -16.20 -13.05
N GLN A 230 5.35 -17.30 -13.72
CA GLN A 230 5.87 -17.63 -15.04
C GLN A 230 5.48 -16.58 -16.08
N LEU A 231 4.23 -16.13 -16.06
CA LEU A 231 3.69 -15.13 -16.96
C LEU A 231 4.45 -13.79 -16.84
N ILE A 232 4.54 -13.27 -15.61
CA ILE A 232 5.14 -11.96 -15.35
C ILE A 232 6.68 -12.02 -15.54
N ASN A 233 7.35 -13.06 -15.03
CA ASN A 233 8.80 -13.20 -15.16
C ASN A 233 9.25 -13.44 -16.61
N GLY A 234 8.40 -14.06 -17.42
CA GLY A 234 8.64 -14.29 -18.85
C GLY A 234 8.45 -13.04 -19.72
N ASN A 235 7.74 -12.02 -19.23
CA ASN A 235 7.43 -10.83 -20.01
C ASN A 235 8.62 -9.85 -20.09
N LYS A 236 9.31 -9.84 -21.23
CA LYS A 236 10.48 -8.99 -21.47
C LYS A 236 10.18 -7.49 -21.55
N ILE A 237 8.93 -7.10 -21.82
CA ILE A 237 8.52 -5.71 -21.98
C ILE A 237 8.32 -5.07 -20.60
N VAL A 238 7.65 -5.78 -19.70
CA VAL A 238 7.24 -5.26 -18.40
C VAL A 238 8.28 -5.47 -17.30
N LYS A 239 9.04 -6.57 -17.37
CA LYS A 239 10.06 -6.90 -16.37
C LYS A 239 11.09 -5.78 -16.08
N PRO A 240 11.62 -5.04 -17.08
CA PRO A 240 12.52 -3.92 -16.83
C PRO A 240 11.91 -2.86 -15.89
N TYR A 241 10.63 -2.54 -16.08
CA TYR A 241 9.92 -1.58 -15.22
C TYR A 241 9.83 -2.08 -13.77
N LEU A 242 9.45 -3.34 -13.55
CA LEU A 242 9.35 -3.93 -12.21
C LEU A 242 10.69 -3.91 -11.47
N ILE A 243 11.81 -4.10 -12.20
CA ILE A 243 13.16 -4.00 -11.64
C ILE A 243 13.49 -2.56 -11.24
N ILE A 244 13.14 -1.58 -12.07
CA ILE A 244 13.37 -0.15 -11.76
C ILE A 244 12.55 0.26 -10.54
N LEU A 245 11.28 -0.10 -10.48
CA LEU A 245 10.44 0.16 -9.32
C LEU A 245 11.04 -0.44 -8.05
N PHE A 246 11.44 -1.71 -8.07
CA PHE A 246 12.14 -2.34 -6.94
C PHE A 246 13.37 -1.56 -6.51
N ARG A 247 14.20 -1.12 -7.47
CA ARG A 247 15.42 -0.34 -7.19
C ARG A 247 15.11 1.00 -6.55
N ILE A 248 14.11 1.72 -7.06
CA ILE A 248 13.66 3.00 -6.47
C ILE A 248 13.23 2.79 -5.02
N LEU A 249 12.33 1.83 -4.77
CA LEU A 249 11.80 1.59 -3.42
C LEU A 249 12.91 1.16 -2.46
N LYS A 250 13.80 0.27 -2.91
CA LYS A 250 14.96 -0.17 -2.13
C LYS A 250 15.91 0.99 -1.83
N TYR A 251 16.12 1.89 -2.80
CA TYR A 251 16.99 3.05 -2.63
C TYR A 251 16.44 4.01 -1.57
N ILE A 252 15.13 4.31 -1.62
CA ILE A 252 14.46 5.15 -0.61
C ILE A 252 14.50 4.49 0.78
N LYS A 253 14.27 3.17 0.89
CA LYS A 253 14.32 2.49 2.20
C LYS A 253 15.71 2.55 2.84
N ASN A 254 16.74 2.25 2.07
CA ASN A 254 18.09 1.97 2.59
C ASN A 254 18.96 3.20 2.76
N THR A 255 18.60 4.31 2.14
CA THR A 255 19.41 5.52 2.25
C THR A 255 19.42 6.03 3.70
N GLU A 256 20.61 6.30 4.22
CA GLU A 256 20.82 7.04 5.46
C GLU A 256 21.01 8.55 5.18
N LYS A 257 20.71 8.98 3.96
CA LYS A 257 20.97 10.34 3.48
C LYS A 257 19.80 11.29 3.75
N ILE A 258 18.60 10.73 3.90
CA ILE A 258 17.34 11.44 4.18
C ILE A 258 16.71 10.90 5.47
N GLU A 259 15.90 11.73 6.13
CA GLU A 259 15.22 11.36 7.36
C GLU A 259 14.04 10.41 7.06
N ASP A 260 13.60 9.63 8.04
CA ASP A 260 12.54 8.62 7.82
C ASP A 260 11.18 9.24 7.46
N ASP A 261 10.95 10.49 7.87
CA ASP A 261 9.76 11.26 7.48
C ASP A 261 9.81 11.61 5.99
N ASP A 262 10.96 12.11 5.51
CA ASP A 262 11.18 12.42 4.08
C ASP A 262 11.03 11.17 3.22
N LYS A 263 11.48 10.00 3.71
CA LYS A 263 11.31 8.72 2.97
C LYS A 263 9.84 8.44 2.66
N ASN A 264 8.93 8.73 3.59
CA ASN A 264 7.50 8.52 3.36
C ASN A 264 6.98 9.44 2.25
N GLU A 265 7.48 10.67 2.16
CA GLU A 265 7.17 11.59 1.08
C GLU A 265 7.69 11.06 -0.27
N TYR A 266 8.95 10.61 -0.34
CA TYR A 266 9.49 10.01 -1.56
C TYR A 266 8.73 8.75 -2.00
N PHE A 267 8.32 7.90 -1.06
CA PHE A 267 7.43 6.77 -1.37
C PHE A 267 6.07 7.25 -1.91
N GLY A 268 5.50 8.31 -1.32
CA GLY A 268 4.27 8.94 -1.78
C GLY A 268 4.39 9.50 -3.21
N LEU A 269 5.51 10.14 -3.54
CA LEU A 269 5.79 10.65 -4.88
C LEU A 269 5.82 9.53 -5.92
N VAL A 270 6.56 8.45 -5.63
CA VAL A 270 6.63 7.29 -6.54
C VAL A 270 5.24 6.68 -6.70
N ARG A 271 4.52 6.44 -5.60
CA ARG A 271 3.19 5.87 -5.61
C ARG A 271 2.19 6.71 -6.43
N GLY A 272 2.23 8.03 -6.27
CA GLY A 272 1.32 8.95 -6.97
C GLY A 272 1.52 8.99 -8.50
N LEU A 273 2.65 8.49 -9.00
CA LEU A 273 2.95 8.44 -10.44
C LEU A 273 2.54 7.13 -11.11
N ILE A 274 2.17 6.10 -10.33
CA ILE A 274 1.84 4.78 -10.87
C ILE A 274 0.32 4.69 -11.11
N PRO A 275 -0.14 4.48 -12.36
CA PRO A 275 -1.55 4.34 -12.66
C PRO A 275 -2.10 2.98 -12.20
N SER A 276 -3.41 2.91 -11.99
CA SER A 276 -4.12 1.76 -11.42
C SER A 276 -3.90 0.45 -12.20
N ASN A 277 -3.79 0.50 -13.53
CA ASN A 277 -3.50 -0.68 -14.37
C ASN A 277 -2.09 -1.25 -14.13
N VAL A 278 -1.10 -0.41 -13.78
CA VAL A 278 0.24 -0.87 -13.44
C VAL A 278 0.32 -1.31 -11.98
N LEU A 279 -0.39 -0.63 -11.07
CA LEU A 279 -0.56 -1.10 -9.69
C LEU A 279 -1.17 -2.51 -9.64
N PHE A 280 -2.12 -2.83 -10.51
CA PHE A 280 -2.68 -4.17 -10.66
C PHE A 280 -1.62 -5.23 -10.92
N LEU A 281 -0.79 -4.99 -11.92
CA LEU A 281 0.29 -5.88 -12.32
C LEU A 281 1.31 -6.03 -11.18
N ILE A 282 1.66 -4.93 -10.51
CA ILE A 282 2.62 -4.93 -9.39
C ILE A 282 2.11 -5.80 -8.23
N LEU A 283 0.81 -5.76 -7.95
CA LEU A 283 0.16 -6.56 -6.92
C LEU A 283 0.31 -8.07 -7.16
N PHE A 284 0.11 -8.53 -8.39
CA PHE A 284 0.30 -9.94 -8.70
C PHE A 284 1.77 -10.33 -8.83
N ASN A 285 2.62 -9.40 -9.26
CA ASN A 285 4.07 -9.61 -9.23
C ASN A 285 4.60 -9.79 -7.80
N SER A 286 4.09 -9.06 -6.80
CA SER A 286 4.64 -9.09 -5.44
C SER A 286 4.55 -10.47 -4.77
N TYR A 287 3.61 -11.29 -5.21
CA TYR A 287 3.39 -12.62 -4.67
C TYR A 287 4.52 -13.62 -5.03
N GLY A 288 5.15 -13.49 -6.20
CA GLY A 288 6.30 -14.30 -6.63
C GLY A 288 7.57 -14.06 -5.80
N TRP A 289 7.67 -12.90 -5.15
CA TRP A 289 8.90 -12.45 -4.45
C TRP A 289 8.79 -12.44 -2.92
N SER A 290 7.71 -12.98 -2.35
CA SER A 290 7.41 -12.95 -0.91
C SER A 290 8.28 -13.87 -0.03
N LYS A 291 9.24 -14.62 -0.58
CA LYS A 291 10.13 -15.48 0.23
C LYS A 291 11.56 -15.51 -0.29
N SER A 292 12.38 -14.54 0.11
CA SER A 292 13.82 -14.76 0.22
C SER A 292 14.16 -15.13 1.67
N ASN A 293 14.43 -16.42 1.92
CA ASN A 293 14.93 -16.93 3.20
C ASN A 293 16.37 -16.47 3.53
N GLU A 294 16.85 -15.40 2.93
CA GLU A 294 18.17 -14.84 3.20
C GLU A 294 18.01 -13.71 4.21
N ARG A 295 18.61 -13.90 5.39
CA ARG A 295 18.54 -12.99 6.56
C ARG A 295 18.93 -11.52 6.31
N ASN A 296 19.37 -11.16 5.11
CA ASN A 296 19.85 -9.82 4.74
C ASN A 296 19.27 -9.27 3.42
N SER A 297 18.37 -9.98 2.73
CA SER A 297 17.73 -9.44 1.53
C SER A 297 16.38 -8.83 1.90
N ILE A 298 16.23 -7.53 1.63
CA ILE A 298 14.95 -6.84 1.78
C ILE A 298 13.97 -7.48 0.83
N ALA A 299 12.93 -8.10 1.39
CA ALA A 299 11.87 -8.72 0.62
C ALA A 299 11.04 -7.63 -0.07
N TYR A 300 10.61 -7.92 -1.30
CA TYR A 300 9.91 -6.95 -2.14
C TYR A 300 8.56 -6.54 -1.53
N ASP A 301 7.87 -7.47 -0.90
CA ASP A 301 6.62 -7.25 -0.16
C ASP A 301 6.80 -6.20 0.96
N GLU A 302 7.89 -6.26 1.74
CA GLU A 302 8.18 -5.25 2.77
C GLU A 302 8.32 -3.84 2.19
N LEU A 303 8.91 -3.71 1.00
CA LEU A 303 9.04 -2.42 0.32
C LEU A 303 7.68 -1.86 -0.07
N LEU A 304 6.81 -2.72 -0.60
CA LEU A 304 5.45 -2.35 -0.99
C LEU A 304 4.58 -1.98 0.21
N VAL A 305 4.73 -2.70 1.32
CA VAL A 305 4.10 -2.37 2.61
C VAL A 305 4.60 -1.02 3.12
N ARG A 306 5.92 -0.80 3.14
CA ARG A 306 6.50 0.47 3.62
C ARG A 306 6.06 1.66 2.78
N ALA A 307 5.94 1.47 1.47
CA ALA A 307 5.50 2.49 0.54
C ALA A 307 3.98 2.69 0.52
N LYS A 308 3.19 1.82 1.16
CA LYS A 308 1.73 1.75 1.03
C LYS A 308 1.32 1.83 -0.45
N LEU A 309 1.96 1.04 -1.31
CA LEU A 309 1.95 1.28 -2.75
C LEU A 309 0.53 1.18 -3.36
N PHE A 310 -0.37 0.39 -2.77
CA PHE A 310 -1.71 0.14 -3.30
C PHE A 310 -2.79 1.05 -2.71
N GLU A 311 -2.40 2.14 -2.03
CA GLU A 311 -3.35 3.09 -1.44
C GLU A 311 -4.30 3.70 -2.47
N HIS A 312 -3.82 3.90 -3.69
CA HIS A 312 -4.59 4.45 -4.82
C HIS A 312 -5.04 3.40 -5.83
N LEU A 313 -4.94 2.10 -5.49
CA LEU A 313 -5.44 1.06 -6.37
C LEU A 313 -6.97 1.11 -6.41
N ASP A 314 -7.51 1.38 -7.59
CA ASP A 314 -8.95 1.44 -7.81
C ASP A 314 -9.55 0.04 -7.96
N PHE A 315 -10.36 -0.38 -6.98
CA PHE A 315 -11.25 -1.54 -7.14
C PHE A 315 -12.64 -1.08 -7.57
N ASN A 316 -12.72 -0.28 -8.64
CA ASN A 316 -13.98 0.22 -9.17
C ASN A 316 -14.38 -0.49 -10.48
N GLN A 317 -15.66 -0.36 -10.81
CA GLN A 317 -16.27 -1.02 -11.96
C GLN A 317 -15.68 -0.53 -13.27
N ASP A 318 -15.48 0.78 -13.42
CA ASP A 318 -14.98 1.38 -14.66
C ASP A 318 -13.55 0.91 -14.97
N TRP A 319 -12.73 0.69 -13.94
CA TRP A 319 -11.38 0.16 -14.07
C TRP A 319 -11.36 -1.32 -14.49
N ILE A 320 -12.23 -2.15 -13.91
CA ILE A 320 -12.42 -3.53 -14.38
C ILE A 320 -12.96 -3.52 -15.82
N GLU A 321 -13.99 -2.74 -16.15
CA GLU A 321 -14.51 -2.68 -17.53
C GLU A 321 -13.43 -2.25 -18.55
N ASN A 322 -12.52 -1.34 -18.16
CA ASN A 322 -11.38 -0.94 -19.00
C ASN A 322 -10.32 -2.03 -19.18
N ILE A 323 -10.07 -2.87 -18.16
CA ILE A 323 -9.17 -4.03 -18.30
C ILE A 323 -9.81 -5.11 -19.21
N TYR A 324 -11.14 -5.16 -19.30
CA TYR A 324 -11.89 -6.24 -19.94
C TYR A 324 -12.51 -5.87 -21.30
N GLN A 325 -12.01 -4.80 -21.96
CA GLN A 325 -12.41 -4.30 -23.28
C GLN A 325 -13.73 -4.90 -23.85
N ASN A 326 -14.86 -4.29 -23.51
CA ASN A 326 -16.18 -4.49 -24.16
C ASN A 326 -16.85 -5.87 -24.05
N GLU A 327 -16.51 -6.73 -23.10
CA GLU A 327 -17.48 -7.75 -22.68
C GLU A 327 -18.52 -7.08 -21.76
N HIS A 328 -19.80 -7.11 -22.13
CA HIS A 328 -20.91 -6.72 -21.24
C HIS A 328 -20.97 -7.71 -20.07
N ILE A 329 -20.07 -7.53 -19.10
CA ILE A 329 -19.88 -8.33 -17.89
C ILE A 329 -20.75 -7.75 -16.78
N PRO A 330 -21.76 -8.46 -16.26
CA PRO A 330 -22.32 -8.17 -14.96
C PRO A 330 -21.29 -8.48 -13.86
N ARG A 331 -21.12 -7.78 -12.74
CA ARG A 331 -20.92 -6.37 -12.32
C ARG A 331 -20.51 -6.39 -10.84
N ILE A 332 -20.70 -7.53 -10.14
CA ILE A 332 -20.62 -7.64 -8.68
C ILE A 332 -19.61 -8.71 -8.24
N ASP A 333 -19.40 -9.78 -9.01
CA ASP A 333 -18.61 -10.93 -8.53
C ASP A 333 -17.15 -10.97 -9.02
N MET A 334 -16.80 -10.35 -10.16
CA MET A 334 -15.40 -10.28 -10.58
C MET A 334 -14.57 -9.32 -9.72
N ILE A 335 -15.15 -8.18 -9.31
CA ILE A 335 -14.48 -7.25 -8.38
C ILE A 335 -14.25 -7.96 -7.04
N SER A 336 -15.28 -8.59 -6.47
CA SER A 336 -15.17 -9.28 -5.18
C SER A 336 -14.13 -10.41 -5.25
N LEU A 337 -14.06 -11.13 -6.37
CA LEU A 337 -13.11 -12.20 -6.59
C LEU A 337 -11.67 -11.68 -6.68
N VAL A 338 -11.43 -10.69 -7.55
CA VAL A 338 -10.11 -10.06 -7.71
C VAL A 338 -9.66 -9.41 -6.40
N GLU A 339 -10.55 -8.71 -5.71
CA GLU A 339 -10.31 -8.10 -4.41
C GLU A 339 -9.98 -9.16 -3.35
N LYS A 340 -10.74 -10.26 -3.28
CA LYS A 340 -10.48 -11.36 -2.35
C LYS A 340 -9.12 -12.01 -2.63
N THR A 341 -8.85 -12.35 -3.88
CA THR A 341 -7.56 -12.91 -4.30
C THR A 341 -6.41 -11.95 -4.00
N ALA A 342 -6.58 -10.65 -4.26
CA ALA A 342 -5.61 -9.62 -3.92
C ALA A 342 -5.29 -9.54 -2.43
N ILE A 343 -6.33 -9.54 -1.58
CA ILE A 343 -6.22 -9.47 -0.12
C ILE A 343 -5.56 -10.75 0.44
N GLU A 344 -5.85 -11.91 -0.15
CA GLU A 344 -5.24 -13.18 0.25
C GLU A 344 -3.77 -13.27 -0.20
N MET A 345 -3.40 -12.59 -1.28
CA MET A 345 -2.05 -12.60 -1.84
C MET A 345 -1.10 -11.54 -1.27
N MET A 346 -1.62 -10.46 -0.68
CA MET A 346 -0.81 -9.32 -0.24
C MET A 346 -1.17 -8.83 1.16
N ASP A 347 -0.16 -8.41 1.93
CA ASP A 347 -0.41 -7.83 3.26
C ASP A 347 -1.29 -6.59 3.13
N LYS A 348 -2.42 -6.60 3.85
CA LYS A 348 -3.39 -5.50 3.92
C LYS A 348 -2.74 -4.14 4.21
N LYS A 349 -1.63 -4.11 4.94
CA LYS A 349 -0.87 -2.88 5.22
C LYS A 349 -0.34 -2.18 3.97
N ALA A 350 -0.06 -2.92 2.88
CA ALA A 350 0.37 -2.35 1.62
C ALA A 350 -0.71 -1.50 0.92
N PHE A 351 -1.97 -1.67 1.31
CA PHE A 351 -3.09 -0.88 0.81
C PHE A 351 -3.32 0.41 1.59
N GLY A 352 -2.61 0.65 2.70
CA GLY A 352 -2.76 1.90 3.46
C GLY A 352 -4.23 2.21 3.81
N GLU A 353 -4.65 3.45 3.56
CA GLU A 353 -6.04 3.90 3.76
C GLU A 353 -6.85 3.83 2.46
N ASN A 354 -6.75 2.71 1.73
CA ASN A 354 -7.48 2.55 0.47
C ASN A 354 -9.00 2.72 0.68
N VAL A 355 -9.59 3.63 -0.09
CA VAL A 355 -11.00 4.07 0.05
C VAL A 355 -12.00 2.96 -0.30
N TYR A 356 -11.62 2.01 -1.16
CA TYR A 356 -12.49 0.92 -1.57
C TYR A 356 -12.49 -0.21 -0.55
N LEU A 357 -11.33 -0.51 0.05
CA LEU A 357 -11.19 -1.55 1.07
C LEU A 357 -11.69 -1.10 2.46
N SER A 358 -11.56 0.18 2.78
CA SER A 358 -12.01 0.75 4.07
C SER A 358 -13.54 0.81 4.23
N LYS A 359 -14.30 0.78 3.12
CA LYS A 359 -15.78 0.81 3.15
C LYS A 359 -16.44 -0.56 3.42
N LYS A 360 -15.67 -1.66 3.42
CA LYS A 360 -16.18 -3.04 3.58
C LYS A 360 -15.74 -3.71 4.90
N ILE A 361 -15.01 -2.98 5.74
CA ILE A 361 -14.68 -3.35 7.13
C ILE A 361 -15.63 -2.59 8.04
#